data_AF-A0A6G1EE52-F1
#
_entry.id   AF-A0A6G1EE52-F1
#
_cell.length_a   1.000
_cell.length_b   1.000
_cell.length_c   1.000
_cell.angle_alpha   90.00
_cell.angle_beta   90.00
_cell.angle_gamma   90.00
#
_symmetry.space_group_name_H-M   'P 1'
#
loop_
_entity.id
_entity.type
_entity.pdbx_description
1 polymer ?
#
loop_
_entity_poly.entity_id
_entity_poly.type
_entity_poly.pdbx_seq_one_letter_code
_entity_poly.pdbx_strand_id
1 'polypeptide(L)'
;MGYLSCRADSSVATCRSITAISPLPLSRRSGPSRRLPAAAKEEGEAAAAIERFAYDELEAATSHFADAALLGRGSHGAVYKAP
;
A
#
# COMPACT_ATOMS: atom_id res chain seq x y z
N MET A 1 24.79 -18.09 -1.03
CA MET A 1 23.61 -17.99 -1.91
C MET A 1 22.65 -19.10 -1.54
N GLY A 2 21.52 -18.77 -0.90
CA GLY A 2 20.51 -19.76 -0.51
C GLY A 2 19.67 -19.32 0.68
N TYR A 3 18.81 -18.31 0.50
CA TYR A 3 17.79 -17.94 1.50
C TYR A 3 16.46 -17.59 0.82
N LEU A 4 15.84 -18.59 0.20
CA LEU A 4 14.44 -18.51 -0.24
C LEU A 4 13.76 -19.86 0.03
N SER A 5 13.85 -20.35 1.27
CA SER A 5 12.96 -21.41 1.74
C SER A 5 11.76 -20.74 2.41
N CYS A 6 10.70 -20.51 1.64
CA CYS A 6 9.43 -20.03 2.14
C CYS A 6 8.78 -21.12 3.00
N ARG A 7 9.12 -21.16 4.29
CA ARG A 7 8.35 -21.88 5.30
C ARG A 7 7.28 -20.94 5.85
N ALA A 8 6.04 -21.42 5.91
CA ALA A 8 4.87 -20.67 6.35
C ALA A 8 5.01 -20.07 7.77
N ASP A 9 5.90 -20.65 8.59
CA ASP A 9 6.17 -20.20 9.95
C ASP A 9 7.16 -19.01 10.06
N SER A 10 7.72 -18.51 8.96
CA SER A 10 8.80 -17.50 8.98
C SER A 10 8.39 -16.06 8.66
N SER A 11 7.09 -15.71 8.79
CA SER A 11 6.62 -14.34 8.67
C SER A 11 6.70 -13.59 10.00
N VAL A 12 7.90 -13.15 10.40
CA VAL A 12 8.02 -12.05 11.36
C VAL A 12 8.96 -11.03 10.77
N ALA A 13 8.39 -10.03 10.08
CA ALA A 13 9.09 -8.78 9.82
C ALA A 13 9.45 -8.18 11.19
N THR A 14 10.74 -8.00 11.44
CA THR A 14 11.24 -7.38 12.66
C THR A 14 10.79 -5.93 12.74
N CYS A 15 9.61 -5.70 13.32
CA CYS A 15 9.23 -4.42 13.89
C CYS A 15 10.09 -4.20 15.13
N ARG A 16 11.39 -3.93 14.96
CA ARG A 16 12.18 -3.41 16.07
C ARG A 16 11.81 -1.95 16.24
N SER A 17 11.06 -1.72 17.31
CA SER A 17 10.63 -0.44 17.89
C SER A 17 11.65 0.66 17.61
N ILE A 18 11.21 1.71 16.90
CA ILE A 18 12.00 2.89 16.50
C ILE A 18 12.57 3.69 17.71
N THR A 19 12.29 3.27 18.94
CA THR A 19 12.61 4.04 20.16
C THR A 19 13.89 3.63 20.89
N ALA A 20 14.66 2.62 20.45
CA ALA A 20 15.77 2.07 21.26
C ALA A 20 17.14 1.92 20.55
N ILE A 21 17.40 2.63 19.45
CA ILE A 21 18.75 2.65 18.85
C ILE A 21 19.18 4.12 18.70
N SER A 22 20.25 4.49 19.39
CA SER A 22 20.91 5.80 19.31
C SER A 22 21.06 6.29 17.85
N PRO A 23 20.96 7.60 17.60
CA PRO A 23 20.98 8.15 16.25
C PRO A 23 22.38 7.99 15.65
N LEU A 24 22.58 6.95 14.85
CA LEU A 24 23.66 6.91 13.87
C LEU A 24 23.29 7.90 12.74
N PRO A 25 24.22 8.71 12.24
CA PRO A 25 23.91 9.70 11.20
C PRO A 25 23.51 8.99 9.91
N LEU A 26 22.21 8.90 9.65
CA LEU A 26 21.70 8.55 8.33
C LEU A 26 22.16 9.63 7.36
N SER A 27 23.01 9.25 6.43
CA SER A 27 23.39 10.05 5.27
C SER A 27 22.11 10.55 4.59
N ARG A 28 21.87 11.85 4.74
CA ARG A 28 20.71 12.56 4.23
C ARG A 28 20.88 12.66 2.72
N ARG A 29 20.39 11.68 1.95
CA ARG A 29 20.38 11.77 0.49
C ARG A 29 19.30 12.78 0.08
N SER A 30 19.72 14.04 -0.01
CA SER A 30 19.01 15.11 -0.70
C SER A 30 18.83 14.73 -2.17
N GLY A 31 17.69 14.12 -2.50
CA GLY A 31 17.24 13.95 -3.88
C GLY A 31 16.69 15.27 -4.43
N PRO A 32 16.97 15.62 -5.70
CA PRO A 32 16.61 16.92 -6.24
C PRO A 32 15.10 17.05 -6.42
N SER A 33 14.57 18.19 -5.94
CA SER A 33 13.27 18.73 -6.33
C SER A 33 13.23 18.91 -7.85
N ARG A 34 12.61 17.96 -8.57
CA ARG A 34 12.29 18.13 -9.99
C ARG A 34 10.93 18.80 -10.10
N ARG A 35 11.00 20.09 -10.41
CA ARG A 35 9.92 20.94 -10.93
C ARG A 35 9.15 20.21 -12.03
N LEU A 36 7.82 20.36 -11.99
CA LEU A 36 6.91 20.07 -13.10
C LEU A 36 7.33 20.84 -14.36
N PRO A 37 7.40 20.20 -15.53
CA PRO A 37 7.17 20.86 -16.81
C PRO A 37 5.77 20.50 -17.33
N ALA A 38 5.09 21.53 -17.81
CA ALA A 38 3.80 21.47 -18.48
C ALA A 38 3.92 20.84 -19.88
N ALA A 39 2.86 20.15 -20.27
CA ALA A 39 2.41 19.84 -21.63
C ALA A 39 3.41 19.13 -22.58
N ALA A 40 3.27 17.80 -22.69
CA ALA A 40 3.54 17.05 -23.91
C ALA A 40 2.35 16.13 -24.17
N LYS A 41 1.71 16.28 -25.34
CA LYS A 41 0.72 15.33 -25.86
C LYS A 41 1.49 14.17 -26.48
N GLU A 42 1.35 12.98 -25.92
CA GLU A 42 1.68 11.72 -26.60
C GLU A 42 0.48 10.77 -26.47
N GLU A 43 -0.02 10.31 -27.61
CA GLU A 43 -1.02 9.25 -27.70
C GLU A 43 -0.28 7.92 -27.48
N GLY A 44 -0.38 7.40 -26.25
CA GLY A 44 0.21 6.14 -25.82
C GLY A 44 -0.37 5.79 -24.45
N GLU A 45 -1.14 4.70 -24.41
CA GLU A 45 -1.72 4.04 -23.23
C GLU A 45 -1.94 4.93 -22.01
N ALA A 46 -3.13 5.54 -21.93
CA ALA A 46 -3.50 6.45 -20.85
C ALA A 46 -3.17 5.81 -19.49
N ALA A 47 -2.17 6.35 -18.81
CA ALA A 47 -1.85 5.97 -17.44
C ALA A 47 -3.15 6.02 -16.64
N ALA A 48 -3.61 4.86 -16.16
CA ALA A 48 -4.86 4.76 -15.43
C ALA A 48 -4.84 5.78 -14.28
N ALA A 49 -5.78 6.72 -14.32
CA ALA A 49 -5.93 7.70 -13.25
C ALA A 49 -6.25 6.94 -11.96
N ILE A 50 -5.58 7.31 -10.86
CA ILE A 50 -5.91 6.76 -9.56
C ILE A 50 -7.22 7.41 -9.11
N GLU A 51 -8.28 6.62 -9.08
CA GLU A 51 -9.58 7.04 -8.56
C GLU A 51 -9.54 7.20 -7.03
N ARG A 52 -10.23 8.23 -6.54
CA ARG A 52 -10.38 8.51 -5.12
C ARG A 52 -11.83 8.30 -4.73
N PHE A 53 -12.06 7.39 -3.80
CA PHE A 53 -13.39 7.11 -3.25
C PHE A 53 -13.51 7.70 -1.85
N ALA A 54 -14.68 8.23 -1.53
CA ALA A 54 -14.99 8.62 -0.16
C ALA A 54 -15.26 7.37 0.68
N TYR A 55 -15.03 7.45 1.99
CA TYR A 55 -15.30 6.34 2.89
C TYR A 55 -16.78 5.94 2.88
N ASP A 56 -17.68 6.92 2.91
CA ASP A 56 -19.13 6.70 2.91
C ASP A 56 -19.61 5.94 1.66
N GLU A 57 -18.96 6.17 0.51
CA GLU A 57 -19.24 5.46 -0.73
C GLU A 57 -18.83 3.99 -0.63
N LEU A 58 -17.65 3.71 -0.07
CA LEU A 58 -17.16 2.35 0.16
C LEU A 58 -18.05 1.60 1.16
N GLU A 59 -18.50 2.29 2.22
CA GLU A 59 -19.39 1.72 3.22
C GLU A 59 -20.75 1.36 2.60
N ALA A 60 -21.36 2.27 1.84
CA ALA A 60 -22.62 2.00 1.15
C ALA A 60 -22.48 0.87 0.11
N ALA A 61 -21.39 0.87 -0.67
CA ALA A 61 -21.12 -0.14 -1.68
C ALA A 61 -20.91 -1.55 -1.09
N THR A 62 -20.38 -1.65 0.12
CA THR A 62 -20.16 -2.93 0.82
C THR A 62 -21.31 -3.32 1.76
N SER A 63 -22.45 -2.63 1.69
CA SER A 63 -23.59 -2.83 2.62
C SER A 63 -23.16 -2.73 4.09
N HIS A 64 -22.42 -1.68 4.44
CA HIS A 64 -21.83 -1.47 5.76
C HIS A 64 -20.87 -2.58 6.20
N PHE A 65 -20.05 -3.08 5.27
CA PHE A 65 -19.12 -4.19 5.50
C PHE A 65 -19.81 -5.47 6.01
N ALA A 66 -20.99 -5.80 5.47
CA ALA A 66 -21.72 -7.00 5.87
C ALA A 66 -20.97 -8.29 5.52
N ASP A 67 -21.15 -9.33 6.33
CA ASP A 67 -20.53 -10.64 6.13
C ASP A 67 -20.90 -11.30 4.80
N ALA A 68 -22.06 -10.95 4.22
CA ALA A 68 -22.48 -11.42 2.90
C ALA A 68 -21.54 -10.95 1.76
N ALA A 69 -20.86 -9.81 1.95
CA ALA A 69 -19.88 -9.27 1.01
C ALA A 69 -18.45 -9.71 1.34
N LEU A 70 -18.22 -10.40 2.45
CA LEU A 70 -16.89 -10.83 2.89
C LEU A 70 -16.36 -11.95 1.99
N LEU A 71 -15.24 -11.66 1.32
CA LEU A 71 -14.53 -12.63 0.50
C LEU A 71 -13.53 -13.44 1.33
N GLY A 72 -12.95 -12.83 2.37
CA GLY A 72 -12.02 -13.50 3.26
C GLY A 72 -11.28 -12.56 4.22
N ARG A 73 -10.53 -13.16 5.15
CA ARG A 73 -9.75 -12.45 6.16
C ARG A 73 -8.31 -12.94 6.17
N GLY A 74 -7.36 -12.02 6.23
CA GLY A 74 -5.92 -12.29 6.33
C GLY A 74 -5.25 -11.45 7.42
N SER A 75 -3.92 -11.47 7.47
CA SER A 75 -3.13 -10.71 8.46
C SER A 75 -3.26 -9.18 8.33
N HIS A 76 -3.69 -8.68 7.17
CA HIS A 76 -3.82 -7.26 6.86
C HIS A 76 -5.27 -6.73 6.95
N GLY A 77 -6.23 -7.59 7.31
CA GLY A 77 -7.64 -7.21 7.42
C GLY A 77 -8.59 -8.15 6.68
N ALA A 78 -9.78 -7.63 6.40
CA ALA A 78 -10.85 -8.32 5.68
C ALA A 78 -11.02 -7.73 4.28
N VAL A 79 -11.39 -8.57 3.32
CA VAL A 79 -11.60 -8.19 1.93
C VAL A 79 -13.08 -8.33 1.61
N TYR A 80 -13.70 -7.25 1.13
CA TYR A 80 -15.11 -7.22 0.79
C TYR A 80 -15.30 -7.00 -0.72
N LYS A 81 -16.38 -7.55 -1.25
CA LYS A 81 -16.84 -7.28 -2.61
C LYS A 81 -17.76 -6.06 -2.60
N ALA A 82 -17.46 -5.09 -3.45
CA ALA A 82 -18.35 -3.98 -3.80
C ALA A 82 -18.87 -4.18 -5.25
N PRO A 83 -20.07 -3.67 -5.59
CA PRO A 83 -20.64 -3.72 -6.93
C PRO A 83 -19.85 -2.91 -7.96
#